data_AF-A0AA38XC19-F1
#
_entry.id   AF-A0AA38XC19-F1
#
_cell.length_a   1.000
_cell.length_b   1.000
_cell.length_c   1.000
_cell.angle_alpha   90.00
_cell.angle_beta   90.00
_cell.angle_gamma   90.00
#
_symmetry.space_group_name_H-M   'P 1'
#
loop_
_entity.id
_entity.type
_entity.pdbx_description
1 polymer ?
#
loop_
_entity_poly.entity_id
_entity_poly.type
_entity_poly.pdbx_seq_one_letter_code
_entity_poly.pdbx_strand_id
1 'polypeptide(L)'
;MQKPAETSEKISQASTIFERIPIAESECSVLLRRAAAENIIINFFCSTLWRPYFSDYLLASHVNGSVLPTMYSGLAESGRDFQHRWKVATLKTLDKLDQTNRADGQHEVEKLVDQQITMPLRFLLDDTHGFLSDLHPIIAKAIELGRAAERDQMNIIIDNDPYVSQKTSGEWIDFLDDSYEPDYGSDESPSSPTSVITTASLTVRTEPLLTSPKILRRAEAGGKTELVLPGRAVFPERGIFQEGFLHWQKIRNASSEVARARIGTGRRQSTSVAGLGMSAPSPVQPSILWGASSWAKQRE
;
A
#
# COMPACT_ATOMS: atom_id res chain seq x y z
N MET A 1 17.05 13.91 9.97
CA MET A 1 16.58 12.56 9.60
C MET A 1 15.43 12.18 10.51
N GLN A 2 14.23 11.97 9.96
CA GLN A 2 13.09 11.43 10.72
C GLN A 2 13.46 10.03 11.24
N LYS A 3 13.00 9.67 12.44
CA LYS A 3 13.29 8.34 12.99
C LYS A 3 12.45 7.30 12.24
N PRO A 4 13.04 6.24 11.67
CA PRO A 4 12.32 5.23 10.90
C PRO A 4 11.09 4.64 11.62
N ALA A 5 11.19 4.45 12.95
CA ALA A 5 10.09 3.99 13.79
C ALA A 5 8.89 4.95 13.83
N GLU A 6 9.13 6.27 13.90
CA GLU A 6 8.06 7.28 13.91
C GLU A 6 7.40 7.39 12.53
N THR A 7 8.17 7.22 11.45
CA THR A 7 7.63 7.17 10.07
C THR A 7 6.79 5.91 9.85
N SER A 8 7.24 4.75 10.36
CA SER A 8 6.51 3.48 10.28
C SER A 8 5.16 3.52 11.00
N GLU A 9 5.07 4.15 12.16
CA GLU A 9 3.80 4.31 12.87
C GLU A 9 2.83 5.22 12.10
N LYS A 10 3.31 6.39 11.64
CA LYS A 10 2.51 7.36 10.89
C LYS A 10 1.99 6.80 9.57
N ILE A 11 2.82 6.05 8.85
CA ILE A 11 2.42 5.48 7.56
C ILE A 11 1.46 4.30 7.73
N SER A 12 1.63 3.48 8.77
CA SER A 12 0.68 2.39 9.07
C SER A 12 -0.69 2.93 9.48
N GLN A 13 -0.73 4.07 10.18
CA GLN A 13 -1.99 4.77 10.48
C GLN A 13 -2.66 5.33 9.22
N ALA A 14 -1.89 5.71 8.19
CA ALA A 14 -2.40 6.24 6.94
C ALA A 14 -2.87 5.12 5.99
N SER A 15 -2.20 3.97 6.01
CA SER A 15 -2.59 2.79 5.22
C SER A 15 -2.08 1.50 5.85
N THR A 16 -2.99 0.54 6.01
CA THR A 16 -2.73 -0.77 6.62
C THR A 16 -1.77 -1.63 5.80
N ILE A 17 -1.58 -1.31 4.51
CA ILE A 17 -0.63 -2.02 3.64
C ILE A 17 0.81 -1.96 4.19
N PHE A 18 1.14 -0.90 4.93
CA PHE A 18 2.48 -0.68 5.46
C PHE A 18 2.71 -1.33 6.83
N GLU A 19 1.69 -1.92 7.47
CA GLU A 19 1.85 -2.62 8.75
C GLU A 19 2.86 -3.78 8.67
N ARG A 20 2.97 -4.41 7.49
CA ARG A 20 3.86 -5.55 7.23
C ARG A 20 5.10 -5.17 6.43
N ILE A 21 5.30 -3.87 6.14
CA ILE A 21 6.39 -3.40 5.29
C ILE A 21 7.43 -2.70 6.16
N PRO A 22 8.68 -3.21 6.18
CA PRO A 22 9.74 -2.55 6.93
C PRO A 22 10.02 -1.16 6.33
N ILE A 23 10.29 -0.18 7.19
CA ILE A 23 10.67 1.18 6.77
C ILE A 23 12.15 1.39 7.10
N ALA A 24 13.03 0.98 6.19
CA ALA A 24 14.48 1.02 6.35
C ALA A 24 15.17 1.48 5.06
N GLU A 25 16.45 1.85 5.17
CA GLU A 25 17.29 2.22 4.01
C GLU A 25 17.82 1.00 3.24
N SER A 26 17.62 -0.22 3.77
CA SER A 26 18.00 -1.46 3.07
C SER A 26 17.26 -1.61 1.74
N GLU A 27 17.93 -2.17 0.73
CA GLU A 27 17.38 -2.41 -0.60
C GLU A 27 16.04 -3.17 -0.59
N CYS A 28 15.96 -4.27 0.16
CA CYS A 28 14.72 -5.02 0.42
C CYS A 28 13.54 -4.11 0.83
N SER A 29 13.75 -3.23 1.80
CA SER A 29 12.72 -2.30 2.29
C SER A 29 12.33 -1.27 1.25
N VAL A 30 13.29 -0.75 0.47
CA VAL A 30 13.01 0.17 -0.63
C VAL A 30 12.13 -0.50 -1.68
N LEU A 31 12.44 -1.74 -2.06
CA LEU A 31 11.67 -2.52 -3.02
C LEU A 31 10.24 -2.78 -2.52
N LEU A 32 10.06 -3.21 -1.28
CA LEU A 32 8.73 -3.45 -0.69
C LEU A 32 7.89 -2.16 -0.59
N ARG A 33 8.51 -1.04 -0.20
CA ARG A 33 7.82 0.26 -0.15
C ARG A 33 7.40 0.73 -1.54
N ARG A 34 8.25 0.53 -2.56
CA ARG A 34 7.92 0.83 -3.95
C ARG A 34 6.76 -0.04 -4.44
N ALA A 35 6.83 -1.35 -4.23
CA ALA A 35 5.76 -2.27 -4.63
C ALA A 35 4.42 -1.93 -3.95
N ALA A 36 4.44 -1.47 -2.70
CA ALA A 36 3.24 -0.98 -2.01
C ALA A 36 2.69 0.32 -2.58
N ALA A 37 3.56 1.27 -2.94
CA ALA A 37 3.13 2.48 -3.62
C ALA A 37 2.51 2.18 -4.99
N GLU A 38 3.14 1.29 -5.77
CA GLU A 38 2.60 0.80 -7.03
C GLU A 38 1.23 0.14 -6.83
N ASN A 39 1.09 -0.75 -5.83
CA ASN A 39 -0.19 -1.40 -5.51
C ASN A 39 -1.29 -0.38 -5.13
N ILE A 40 -0.98 0.66 -4.36
CA ILE A 40 -1.93 1.73 -4.03
C ILE A 40 -2.43 2.45 -5.29
N ILE A 41 -1.50 2.84 -6.17
CA ILE A 41 -1.83 3.58 -7.41
C ILE A 41 -2.64 2.70 -8.38
N ILE A 42 -2.21 1.46 -8.55
CA ILE A 42 -2.88 0.48 -9.40
C ILE A 42 -4.30 0.19 -8.90
N ASN A 43 -4.46 -0.02 -7.59
CA ASN A 43 -5.77 -0.22 -6.99
C ASN A 43 -6.65 1.00 -7.19
N PHE A 44 -6.12 2.21 -7.10
CA PHE A 44 -6.87 3.42 -7.44
C PHE A 44 -7.35 3.40 -8.90
N PHE A 45 -6.49 3.05 -9.87
CA PHE A 45 -6.90 2.97 -11.28
C PHE A 45 -7.98 1.92 -11.51
N CYS A 46 -7.76 0.68 -11.06
CA CYS A 46 -8.69 -0.43 -11.27
C CYS A 46 -10.02 -0.18 -10.56
N SER A 47 -9.95 0.28 -9.31
CA SER A 47 -11.13 0.45 -8.48
C SER A 47 -11.83 1.76 -8.70
N THR A 48 -11.26 2.79 -9.33
CA THR A 48 -11.91 4.12 -9.47
C THR A 48 -12.05 4.54 -10.92
N LEU A 49 -10.95 4.57 -11.68
CA LEU A 49 -10.92 5.13 -13.04
C LEU A 49 -11.37 4.15 -14.12
N TRP A 50 -11.11 2.87 -13.94
CA TRP A 50 -11.45 1.80 -14.90
C TRP A 50 -12.74 1.07 -14.55
N ARG A 51 -13.62 1.72 -13.79
CA ARG A 51 -14.96 1.21 -13.53
C ARG A 51 -15.79 1.24 -14.82
N PRO A 52 -16.72 0.28 -15.00
CA PRO A 52 -17.69 0.34 -16.09
C PRO A 52 -18.46 1.65 -16.05
N TYR A 53 -18.62 2.29 -17.22
CA TYR A 53 -19.28 3.60 -17.36
C TYR A 53 -18.63 4.74 -16.57
N PHE A 54 -17.32 4.66 -16.27
CA PHE A 54 -16.60 5.79 -15.68
C PHE A 54 -16.81 7.08 -16.50
N SER A 55 -17.10 8.17 -15.79
CA SER A 55 -17.32 9.50 -16.33
C SER A 55 -17.07 10.51 -15.22
N ASP A 56 -16.37 11.60 -15.55
CA ASP A 56 -16.05 12.66 -14.60
C ASP A 56 -17.35 13.33 -14.10
N TYR A 57 -18.35 13.45 -14.96
CA TYR A 57 -19.68 13.94 -14.62
C TYR A 57 -20.39 13.07 -13.57
N LEU A 58 -20.36 11.74 -13.72
CA LEU A 58 -20.99 10.83 -12.75
C LEU A 58 -20.29 10.89 -11.40
N LEU A 59 -18.97 11.08 -11.41
CA LEU A 59 -18.16 11.26 -10.22
C LEU A 59 -18.55 12.54 -9.47
N ALA A 60 -18.61 13.66 -10.18
CA ALA A 60 -19.03 14.97 -9.66
C ALA A 60 -20.49 14.98 -9.18
N SER A 61 -21.36 14.24 -9.86
CA SER A 61 -22.78 14.13 -9.52
C SER A 61 -23.06 13.11 -8.41
N HIS A 62 -22.02 12.46 -7.87
CA HIS A 62 -22.12 11.41 -6.85
C HIS A 62 -23.13 10.30 -7.21
N VAL A 63 -23.24 9.99 -8.50
CA VAL A 63 -24.16 8.95 -8.97
C VAL A 63 -23.61 7.60 -8.54
N ASN A 64 -24.49 6.74 -8.02
CA ASN A 64 -24.10 5.39 -7.60
C ASN A 64 -23.57 4.60 -8.81
N GLY A 65 -22.30 4.17 -8.71
CA GLY A 65 -21.59 3.46 -9.78
C GLY A 65 -22.21 2.11 -10.17
N SER A 66 -23.15 1.56 -9.39
CA SER A 66 -23.86 0.32 -9.72
C SER A 66 -25.07 0.52 -10.63
N VAL A 67 -25.58 1.75 -10.80
CA VAL A 67 -26.84 2.01 -11.50
C VAL A 67 -26.77 1.62 -12.97
N LEU A 68 -25.80 2.17 -13.72
CA LEU A 68 -25.65 1.90 -15.15
C LEU A 68 -25.29 0.42 -15.44
N PRO A 69 -24.37 -0.22 -14.69
CA PRO A 69 -24.13 -1.66 -14.83
C PRO A 69 -25.39 -2.53 -14.59
N THR A 70 -26.21 -2.16 -13.60
CA THR A 70 -27.45 -2.88 -13.30
C THR A 70 -28.46 -2.72 -14.42
N MET A 71 -28.64 -1.48 -14.92
CA MET A 71 -29.50 -1.21 -16.08
C MET A 71 -29.03 -2.00 -17.30
N TYR A 72 -27.73 -1.95 -17.61
CA TYR A 72 -27.15 -2.70 -18.73
C TYR A 72 -27.47 -4.20 -18.63
N SER A 73 -27.30 -4.79 -17.44
CA SER A 73 -27.56 -6.21 -17.21
C SER A 73 -29.05 -6.55 -17.40
N GLY A 74 -29.96 -5.71 -16.91
CA GLY A 74 -31.41 -5.89 -17.10
C GLY A 74 -31.87 -5.79 -18.55
N LEU A 75 -31.15 -5.06 -19.40
CA LEU A 75 -31.47 -4.95 -20.84
C LEU A 75 -31.15 -6.21 -21.65
N ALA A 76 -30.52 -7.22 -21.04
CA ALA A 76 -30.21 -8.49 -21.71
C ALA A 76 -31.47 -9.20 -22.24
N GLU A 77 -32.60 -9.05 -21.54
CA GLU A 77 -33.90 -9.63 -21.93
C GLU A 77 -34.42 -9.08 -23.27
N SER A 78 -34.05 -7.84 -23.60
CA SER A 78 -34.42 -7.16 -24.86
C SER A 78 -33.50 -7.52 -26.03
N GLY A 79 -32.50 -8.38 -25.81
CA GLY A 79 -31.56 -8.85 -26.83
C GLY A 79 -30.23 -8.10 -26.84
N ARG A 80 -29.17 -8.80 -27.26
CA ARG A 80 -27.77 -8.31 -27.24
C ARG A 80 -27.57 -7.03 -28.06
N ASP A 81 -28.23 -6.92 -29.21
CA ASP A 81 -28.10 -5.75 -30.08
C ASP A 81 -28.68 -4.49 -29.44
N PHE A 82 -29.81 -4.62 -28.74
CA PHE A 82 -30.42 -3.52 -28.00
C PHE A 82 -29.52 -3.09 -26.84
N GLN A 83 -29.08 -4.06 -26.05
CA GLN A 83 -28.17 -3.85 -24.93
C GLN A 83 -26.87 -3.16 -25.38
N HIS A 84 -26.27 -3.58 -26.50
CA HIS A 84 -25.09 -2.96 -27.08
C HIS A 84 -25.34 -1.52 -27.54
N ARG A 85 -26.41 -1.28 -28.31
CA ARG A 85 -26.78 0.08 -28.77
C ARG A 85 -27.02 1.03 -27.61
N TRP A 86 -27.67 0.55 -26.55
CA TRP A 86 -27.87 1.32 -25.33
C TRP A 86 -26.53 1.68 -24.68
N LYS A 87 -25.60 0.72 -24.50
CA LYS A 87 -24.27 0.99 -23.94
C LYS A 87 -23.54 2.09 -24.73
N VAL A 88 -23.53 1.98 -26.07
CA VAL A 88 -22.88 2.97 -26.94
C VAL A 88 -23.52 4.34 -26.81
N ALA A 89 -24.85 4.43 -26.78
CA ALA A 89 -25.57 5.70 -26.63
C ALA A 89 -25.30 6.35 -25.26
N THR A 90 -25.28 5.55 -24.19
CA THR A 90 -24.97 5.99 -22.83
C THR A 90 -23.56 6.55 -22.75
N LEU A 91 -22.55 5.81 -23.21
CA LEU A 91 -21.15 6.27 -23.18
C LEU A 91 -20.94 7.57 -23.96
N LYS A 92 -21.55 7.71 -25.15
CA LYS A 92 -21.50 8.96 -25.93
C LYS A 92 -22.15 10.14 -25.22
N THR A 93 -23.19 9.89 -24.43
CA THR A 93 -23.88 10.93 -23.66
C THR A 93 -23.01 11.38 -22.49
N LEU A 94 -22.39 10.43 -21.78
CA LEU A 94 -21.45 10.72 -20.70
C LEU A 94 -20.25 11.54 -21.20
N ASP A 95 -19.70 11.21 -22.37
CA ASP A 95 -18.60 11.99 -22.97
C ASP A 95 -18.96 13.47 -23.20
N LYS A 96 -20.20 13.75 -23.60
CA LYS A 96 -20.68 15.13 -23.76
C LYS A 96 -20.83 15.83 -22.42
N LEU A 97 -21.31 15.11 -21.41
CA LEU A 97 -21.48 15.65 -20.06
C LEU A 97 -20.14 15.94 -19.37
N ASP A 98 -19.13 15.10 -19.62
CA ASP A 98 -17.76 15.33 -19.15
C ASP A 98 -17.17 16.60 -19.77
N GLN A 99 -17.43 16.84 -21.06
CA GLN A 99 -16.97 18.06 -21.73
C GLN A 99 -17.63 19.32 -21.16
N THR A 100 -18.92 19.25 -20.81
CA THR A 100 -19.64 20.40 -20.24
C THR A 100 -19.33 20.64 -18.77
N ASN A 101 -18.95 19.61 -18.00
CA ASN A 101 -18.73 19.68 -16.55
C ASN A 101 -17.28 19.35 -16.15
N ARG A 102 -16.33 19.62 -17.05
CA ARG A 102 -14.94 19.19 -16.91
C ARG A 102 -14.28 19.67 -15.61
N ALA A 103 -14.55 20.90 -15.19
CA ALA A 103 -13.93 21.49 -14.00
C ALA A 103 -14.33 20.75 -12.71
N ASP A 104 -15.62 20.48 -12.52
CA ASP A 104 -16.13 19.79 -11.34
C ASP A 104 -15.64 18.33 -11.30
N GLY A 105 -15.65 17.68 -12.46
CA GLY A 105 -15.14 16.33 -12.62
C GLY A 105 -13.66 16.21 -12.30
N GLN A 106 -12.84 17.13 -12.80
CA GLN A 106 -11.40 17.18 -12.50
C GLN A 106 -11.15 17.40 -11.00
N HIS A 107 -11.92 18.30 -10.37
CA HIS A 107 -11.79 18.57 -8.94
C HIS A 107 -12.07 17.33 -8.08
N GLU A 108 -13.11 16.55 -8.40
CA GLU A 108 -13.38 15.32 -7.65
C GLU A 108 -12.34 14.23 -7.91
N VAL A 109 -11.77 14.13 -9.12
CA VAL A 109 -10.63 13.23 -9.38
C VAL A 109 -9.43 13.62 -8.52
N GLU A 110 -9.06 14.91 -8.49
CA GLU A 110 -7.94 15.42 -7.69
C GLU A 110 -8.13 15.14 -6.19
N LYS A 111 -9.35 15.32 -5.68
CA LYS A 111 -9.70 15.02 -4.30
C LYS A 111 -9.56 13.52 -3.97
N LEU A 112 -9.95 12.63 -4.88
CA LEU A 112 -9.77 11.19 -4.68
C LEU A 112 -8.29 10.79 -4.75
N VAL A 113 -7.51 11.42 -5.63
CA VAL A 113 -6.06 11.22 -5.71
C VAL A 113 -5.40 11.62 -4.39
N ASP A 114 -5.77 12.78 -3.84
CA ASP A 114 -5.26 13.23 -2.55
C ASP A 114 -5.59 12.24 -1.42
N GLN A 115 -6.84 11.78 -1.36
CA GLN A 115 -7.30 10.87 -0.31
C GLN A 115 -6.72 9.46 -0.42
N GLN A 116 -6.65 8.90 -1.63
CA GLN A 116 -6.33 7.48 -1.84
C GLN A 116 -4.88 7.21 -2.23
N ILE A 117 -4.15 8.22 -2.72
CA ILE A 117 -2.74 8.07 -3.14
C ILE A 117 -1.85 8.98 -2.31
N THR A 118 -2.08 10.29 -2.32
CA THR A 118 -1.17 11.25 -1.71
C THR A 118 -1.12 11.10 -0.19
N MET A 119 -2.26 11.04 0.49
CA MET A 119 -2.34 10.89 1.94
C MET A 119 -1.65 9.60 2.45
N PRO A 120 -1.87 8.42 1.85
CA PRO A 120 -1.14 7.21 2.20
C PRO A 120 0.37 7.28 1.96
N LEU A 121 0.80 7.94 0.87
CA LEU A 121 2.20 7.93 0.44
C LEU A 121 3.03 9.11 0.96
N ARG A 122 2.41 10.19 1.46
CA ARG A 122 3.10 11.43 1.85
C ARG A 122 4.28 11.24 2.81
N PHE A 123 4.25 10.19 3.63
CA PHE A 123 5.32 9.89 4.60
C PHE A 123 6.52 9.18 3.98
N LEU A 124 6.41 8.72 2.73
CA LEU A 124 7.48 8.15 1.92
C LEU A 124 8.04 9.11 0.87
N LEU A 125 7.38 10.25 0.67
CA LEU A 125 7.73 11.22 -0.35
C LEU A 125 8.57 12.35 0.24
N ASP A 126 9.70 12.64 -0.41
CA ASP A 126 10.51 13.81 -0.08
C ASP A 126 9.90 15.10 -0.66
N ASP A 127 9.27 15.00 -1.83
CA ASP A 127 8.56 16.08 -2.50
C ASP A 127 7.18 15.62 -2.99
N THR A 128 6.15 15.95 -2.22
CA THR A 128 4.75 15.65 -2.57
C THR A 128 4.31 16.37 -3.84
N HIS A 129 4.78 17.59 -4.08
CA HIS A 129 4.37 18.36 -5.25
C HIS A 129 5.00 17.81 -6.54
N GLY A 130 6.29 17.45 -6.49
CA GLY A 130 6.96 16.74 -7.57
C GLY A 130 6.26 15.41 -7.90
N PHE A 131 5.95 14.60 -6.89
CA PHE A 131 5.22 13.35 -7.07
C PHE A 131 3.84 13.57 -7.74
N LEU A 132 3.07 14.55 -7.29
CA LEU A 132 1.77 14.87 -7.88
C LEU A 132 1.90 15.33 -9.34
N SER A 133 2.92 16.13 -9.64
CA SER A 133 3.23 16.58 -11.00
C SER A 133 3.52 15.40 -11.93
N ASP A 134 4.24 14.38 -11.45
CA ASP A 134 4.54 13.17 -12.21
C ASP A 134 3.33 12.24 -12.34
N LEU A 135 2.46 12.20 -11.33
CA LEU A 135 1.28 11.35 -11.30
C LEU A 135 0.14 11.87 -12.19
N HIS A 136 -0.04 13.19 -12.29
CA HIS A 136 -1.07 13.82 -13.12
C HIS A 136 -1.12 13.33 -14.58
N PRO A 137 -0.02 13.30 -15.35
CA PRO A 137 -0.05 12.79 -16.72
C PRO A 137 -0.39 11.29 -16.78
N ILE A 138 0.00 10.51 -15.77
CA ILE A 138 -0.32 9.08 -15.67
C ILE A 138 -1.84 8.90 -15.45
N ILE A 139 -2.44 9.68 -14.55
CA ILE A 139 -3.89 9.65 -14.29
C ILE A 139 -4.66 10.03 -15.57
N ALA A 140 -4.26 11.11 -16.24
CA ALA A 140 -4.89 11.55 -17.48
C ALA A 140 -4.84 10.44 -18.55
N LYS A 141 -3.69 9.76 -18.68
CA LYS A 141 -3.54 8.64 -19.60
C LYS A 141 -4.38 7.43 -19.18
N ALA A 142 -4.43 7.12 -17.88
CA ALA A 142 -5.25 6.02 -17.36
C ALA A 142 -6.74 6.24 -17.66
N ILE A 143 -7.26 7.47 -17.49
CA ILE A 143 -8.63 7.81 -17.85
C ILE A 143 -8.87 7.60 -19.35
N GLU A 144 -7.97 8.11 -20.21
CA GLU A 144 -8.07 7.93 -21.66
C GLU A 144 -8.13 6.45 -22.05
N LEU A 145 -7.23 5.64 -21.48
CA LEU A 145 -7.16 4.19 -21.72
C LEU A 145 -8.42 3.47 -21.23
N GLY A 146 -8.93 3.78 -20.03
CA GLY A 146 -10.15 3.18 -19.51
C GLY A 146 -11.36 3.47 -20.39
N ARG A 147 -11.49 4.73 -20.84
CA ARG A 147 -12.54 5.12 -21.78
C ARG A 147 -12.38 4.45 -23.14
N ALA A 148 -11.15 4.28 -23.62
CA ALA A 148 -10.89 3.56 -24.87
C ALA A 148 -11.28 2.09 -24.74
N ALA A 149 -10.86 1.41 -23.67
CA ALA A 149 -11.16 0.01 -23.39
C ALA A 149 -12.67 -0.26 -23.29
N GLU A 150 -13.44 0.62 -22.64
CA GLU A 150 -14.90 0.48 -22.55
C GLU A 150 -15.64 0.59 -23.89
N ARG A 151 -15.02 1.28 -24.85
CA ARG A 151 -15.52 1.45 -26.22
C ARG A 151 -14.96 0.41 -27.19
N ASP A 152 -13.88 -0.25 -26.81
CA ASP A 152 -13.24 -1.27 -27.63
C ASP A 152 -14.18 -2.49 -27.75
N GLN A 153 -14.26 -3.03 -28.96
CA GLN A 153 -14.94 -4.28 -29.23
C GLN A 153 -14.10 -5.47 -28.75
N MET A 154 -12.79 -5.28 -28.62
CA MET A 154 -11.91 -6.26 -28.00
C MET A 154 -12.07 -6.24 -26.48
N ASN A 155 -12.47 -7.38 -25.93
CA ASN A 155 -12.81 -7.50 -24.52
C ASN A 155 -11.51 -7.60 -23.70
N ILE A 156 -11.04 -6.45 -23.19
CA ILE A 156 -9.88 -6.36 -22.28
C ILE A 156 -10.32 -6.85 -20.90
N ILE A 157 -9.56 -7.79 -20.34
CA ILE A 157 -9.81 -8.36 -19.02
C ILE A 157 -8.66 -7.96 -18.11
N ILE A 158 -9.00 -7.32 -16.99
CA ILE A 158 -8.08 -6.95 -15.91
C ILE A 158 -8.28 -7.98 -14.79
N ASP A 159 -7.30 -8.86 -14.61
CA ASP A 159 -7.30 -9.93 -13.62
C ASP A 159 -6.42 -9.52 -12.44
N ASN A 160 -7.03 -9.39 -11.25
CA ASN A 160 -6.35 -9.00 -10.01
C ASN A 160 -6.10 -10.20 -9.07
N ASP A 161 -6.47 -11.42 -9.49
CA ASP A 161 -6.45 -12.60 -8.61
C ASP A 161 -5.30 -13.55 -9.02
N PRO A 162 -4.10 -13.40 -8.43
CA PRO A 162 -3.01 -14.33 -8.69
C PRO A 162 -3.33 -15.70 -8.07
N TYR A 163 -3.77 -16.65 -8.90
CA TYR A 163 -3.86 -18.04 -8.51
C TYR A 163 -2.54 -18.76 -8.76
N VAL A 164 -1.91 -19.25 -7.69
CA VAL A 164 -0.79 -20.19 -7.76
C VAL A 164 -1.32 -21.58 -8.14
N SER A 165 -1.63 -21.78 -9.41
CA SER A 165 -1.82 -23.12 -9.97
C SER A 165 -0.54 -23.49 -10.73
N GLN A 166 0.08 -24.63 -10.41
CA GLN A 166 1.32 -25.13 -11.00
C GLN A 166 1.32 -25.21 -12.55
N LYS A 167 0.17 -25.05 -13.21
CA LYS A 167 0.02 -25.06 -14.67
C LYS A 167 0.04 -23.68 -15.33
N THR A 168 -0.03 -22.59 -14.57
CA THR A 168 -0.20 -21.21 -15.12
C THR A 168 0.89 -20.23 -14.67
N SER A 169 2.01 -20.74 -14.16
CA SER A 169 3.14 -19.96 -13.62
C SER A 169 3.86 -19.07 -14.64
N GLY A 170 3.42 -19.01 -15.90
CA GLY A 170 3.96 -18.12 -16.93
C GLY A 170 3.28 -16.75 -17.02
N GLU A 171 2.13 -16.55 -16.39
CA GLU A 171 1.33 -15.32 -16.55
C GLU A 171 1.38 -14.35 -15.36
N TRP A 172 1.86 -14.84 -14.21
CA TRP A 172 2.08 -14.06 -13.00
C TRP A 172 3.56 -14.16 -12.64
N ILE A 173 4.24 -13.03 -12.61
CA ILE A 173 5.66 -12.93 -12.26
C ILE A 173 5.81 -12.39 -10.83
N ASP A 174 6.94 -12.67 -10.19
CA ASP A 174 7.26 -12.03 -8.91
C ASP A 174 7.57 -10.54 -9.14
N PHE A 175 7.35 -9.69 -8.12
CA PHE A 175 7.81 -8.30 -8.19
C PHE A 175 9.34 -8.20 -8.13
N LEU A 176 10.00 -9.23 -7.60
CA LEU A 176 11.45 -9.35 -7.56
C LEU A 176 11.93 -10.04 -8.84
N ASP A 177 12.93 -9.44 -9.47
CA ASP A 177 13.65 -10.06 -10.57
C ASP A 177 14.38 -11.33 -10.05
N ASP A 178 14.63 -12.29 -10.93
CA ASP A 178 15.39 -13.50 -10.65
C ASP A 178 16.84 -13.19 -10.19
N SER A 179 17.27 -11.93 -10.29
CA SER A 179 18.56 -11.44 -9.81
C SER A 179 18.60 -11.11 -8.31
N TYR A 180 17.48 -11.15 -7.58
CA TYR A 180 17.46 -10.91 -6.14
C TYR A 180 17.92 -12.15 -5.37
N GLU A 181 19.19 -12.18 -4.98
CA GLU A 181 19.75 -13.19 -4.07
C GLU A 181 19.67 -12.65 -2.64
N PRO A 182 18.93 -13.29 -1.72
CA PRO A 182 18.88 -12.85 -0.33
C PRO A 182 20.25 -13.06 0.33
N ASP A 183 20.84 -11.99 0.87
CA ASP A 183 22.11 -12.07 1.62
C ASP A 183 21.84 -12.62 3.04
N TYR A 184 21.74 -13.95 3.12
CA TYR A 184 21.80 -14.65 4.39
C TYR A 184 23.26 -14.65 4.88
N GLY A 185 23.67 -13.55 5.50
CA GLY A 185 25.04 -13.35 5.99
C GLY A 185 25.69 -14.61 6.59
N SER A 186 26.99 -14.77 6.33
CA SER A 186 27.79 -15.99 6.50
C SER A 186 28.04 -16.48 7.94
N ASP A 187 27.24 -16.07 8.93
CA ASP A 187 27.38 -16.52 10.32
C ASP A 187 26.25 -17.47 10.69
N GLU A 188 26.62 -18.75 10.84
CA GLU A 188 25.88 -19.84 11.50
C GLU A 188 24.35 -19.73 11.38
N SER A 189 23.85 -20.02 10.18
CA SER A 189 22.42 -20.09 9.91
C SER A 189 21.73 -21.13 10.80
N PRO A 190 20.65 -20.80 11.52
CA PRO A 190 19.61 -21.78 11.74
C PRO A 190 18.93 -21.94 10.37
N SER A 191 19.40 -22.93 9.59
CA SER A 191 18.73 -23.56 8.44
C SER A 191 17.71 -22.70 7.67
N SER A 192 18.05 -22.30 6.44
CA SER A 192 17.11 -21.75 5.45
C SER A 192 15.81 -22.58 5.41
N PRO A 193 14.64 -22.01 5.75
CA PRO A 193 13.38 -22.76 5.79
C PRO A 193 12.92 -23.24 4.41
N THR A 194 13.53 -22.75 3.33
CA THR A 194 13.25 -23.17 1.97
C THR A 194 13.53 -24.67 1.73
N SER A 195 14.26 -25.33 2.65
CA SER A 195 14.61 -26.75 2.55
C SER A 195 13.62 -27.71 3.20
N VAL A 196 12.56 -27.22 3.86
CA VAL A 196 11.52 -28.08 4.45
C VAL A 196 10.15 -27.70 3.90
N ILE A 197 10.01 -27.74 2.57
CA ILE A 197 8.71 -27.96 1.96
C ILE A 197 8.39 -29.44 2.16
N THR A 198 7.91 -29.79 3.36
CA THR A 198 7.13 -31.01 3.53
C THR A 198 5.91 -30.86 2.63
N THR A 199 5.73 -31.82 1.72
CA THR A 199 4.62 -31.94 0.76
C THR A 199 3.23 -31.93 1.41
N ALA A 200 3.14 -31.86 2.73
CA ALA A 200 1.93 -31.72 3.53
C ALA A 200 1.54 -30.26 3.89
N SER A 201 2.36 -29.24 3.59
CA SER A 201 2.02 -27.82 3.85
C SER A 201 1.50 -27.07 2.61
N LEU A 202 1.21 -27.78 1.51
CA LEU A 202 0.77 -27.25 0.21
C LEU A 202 -0.68 -26.70 0.17
N THR A 203 -1.27 -26.39 1.32
CA THR A 203 -2.63 -25.82 1.44
C THR A 203 -2.70 -24.68 2.46
N VAL A 204 -1.82 -23.70 2.37
CA VAL A 204 -2.13 -22.37 2.89
C VAL A 204 -2.09 -21.40 1.72
N ARG A 205 -3.27 -21.11 1.17
CA ARG A 205 -3.47 -19.97 0.28
C ARG A 205 -3.26 -18.72 1.13
N THR A 206 -2.05 -18.19 1.13
CA THR A 206 -1.82 -16.82 1.56
C THR A 206 -2.24 -15.91 0.41
N GLU A 207 -3.22 -15.04 0.68
CA GLU A 207 -3.56 -13.95 -0.24
C GLU A 207 -2.29 -13.13 -0.51
N PRO A 208 -2.05 -12.71 -1.77
CA PRO A 208 -0.92 -11.84 -2.09
C PRO A 208 -1.03 -10.56 -1.28
N LEU A 209 0.08 -10.07 -0.73
CA LEU A 209 0.08 -8.80 0.00
C LEU A 209 0.03 -7.61 -0.96
N LEU A 210 0.71 -7.72 -2.10
CA LEU A 210 0.88 -6.68 -3.11
C LEU A 210 0.59 -7.28 -4.48
N THR A 211 -0.21 -6.60 -5.30
CA THR A 211 -0.62 -7.09 -6.62
C THR A 211 -0.56 -5.99 -7.67
N SER A 212 -0.10 -6.36 -8.87
CA SER A 212 -0.30 -5.62 -10.10
C SER A 212 -1.15 -6.48 -11.04
N PRO A 213 -2.20 -5.94 -11.68
CA PRO A 213 -3.11 -6.70 -12.50
C PRO A 213 -2.39 -7.37 -13.66
N LYS A 214 -2.87 -8.56 -14.00
CA LYS A 214 -2.63 -9.20 -15.28
C LYS A 214 -3.62 -8.64 -16.30
N ILE A 215 -3.11 -8.25 -17.47
CA ILE A 215 -3.94 -7.74 -18.57
C ILE A 215 -4.02 -8.80 -19.66
N LEU A 216 -5.25 -9.19 -19.95
CA LEU A 216 -5.58 -10.18 -20.95
C LEU A 216 -6.44 -9.53 -22.04
N ARG A 217 -6.30 -10.01 -23.27
CA ARG A 217 -7.15 -9.62 -24.40
C ARG A 217 -7.90 -10.85 -24.90
N ARG A 218 -9.22 -10.75 -25.05
CA ARG A 218 -10.01 -11.79 -25.72
C ARG A 218 -10.34 -11.35 -27.14
N ALA A 219 -9.87 -12.12 -28.12
CA ALA A 219 -10.29 -11.96 -29.52
C ALA A 219 -11.78 -12.31 -29.67
N GLU A 220 -12.49 -11.61 -30.57
CA GLU A 220 -13.93 -11.84 -30.79
C GLU A 220 -14.26 -13.29 -31.20
N ALA A 221 -15.49 -13.72 -30.92
CA ALA A 221 -16.09 -15.00 -31.31
C ALA A 221 -15.31 -16.26 -30.87
N GLY A 222 -15.24 -16.51 -29.56
CA GLY A 222 -14.70 -17.78 -29.02
C GLY A 222 -13.18 -17.93 -29.16
N GLY A 223 -12.47 -16.85 -29.49
CA GLY A 223 -11.02 -16.82 -29.63
C GLY A 223 -10.28 -17.08 -28.32
N LYS A 224 -9.06 -17.61 -28.43
CA LYS A 224 -8.14 -17.80 -27.30
C LYS A 224 -7.83 -16.44 -26.66
N THR A 225 -7.79 -16.42 -25.34
CA THR A 225 -7.29 -15.28 -24.58
C THR A 225 -5.80 -15.12 -24.80
N GLU A 226 -5.36 -13.90 -25.09
CA GLU A 226 -3.96 -13.53 -25.29
C GLU A 226 -3.47 -12.73 -24.07
N LEU A 227 -2.28 -13.06 -23.59
CA LEU A 227 -1.62 -12.29 -22.54
C LEU A 227 -1.04 -11.01 -23.13
N VAL A 228 -1.51 -9.86 -22.63
CA VAL A 228 -0.97 -8.55 -23.02
C VAL A 228 0.11 -8.11 -22.03
N LEU A 229 -0.17 -8.28 -20.73
CA LEU A 229 0.75 -7.93 -19.66
C LEU A 229 0.69 -9.00 -18.55
N PRO A 230 1.81 -9.61 -18.16
CA PRO A 230 1.84 -10.48 -17.00
C PRO A 230 1.51 -9.69 -15.73
N GLY A 231 0.72 -10.31 -14.85
CA GLY A 231 0.46 -9.73 -13.53
C GLY A 231 1.67 -9.89 -12.62
N ARG A 232 1.72 -9.10 -11.54
CA ARG A 232 2.76 -9.24 -10.50
C ARG A 232 2.11 -9.48 -9.15
N ALA A 233 2.72 -10.33 -8.33
CA ALA A 233 2.23 -10.58 -6.98
C ALA A 233 3.38 -10.83 -6.00
N VAL A 234 3.33 -10.19 -4.83
CA VAL A 234 4.25 -10.49 -3.72
C VAL A 234 3.48 -11.24 -2.64
N PHE A 235 3.96 -12.43 -2.32
CA PHE A 235 3.35 -13.27 -1.31
C PHE A 235 4.07 -13.11 0.04
N PRO A 236 3.33 -13.06 1.17
CA PRO A 236 3.92 -12.90 2.51
C PRO A 236 5.02 -13.91 2.87
N GLU A 237 4.96 -15.12 2.31
CA GLU A 237 5.92 -16.21 2.55
C GLU A 237 7.25 -16.06 1.80
N ARG A 238 7.40 -15.05 0.95
CA ARG A 238 8.67 -14.79 0.24
C ARG A 238 9.74 -14.32 1.22
N GLY A 239 10.98 -14.79 1.00
CA GLY A 239 12.14 -14.50 1.86
C GLY A 239 12.41 -13.00 2.07
N ILE A 240 12.01 -12.14 1.12
CA ILE A 240 12.15 -10.69 1.22
C ILE A 240 11.42 -10.10 2.43
N PHE A 241 10.25 -10.63 2.82
CA PHE A 241 9.54 -10.14 4.00
C PHE A 241 10.26 -10.55 5.28
N GLN A 242 10.89 -11.73 5.30
CA GLN A 242 11.69 -12.20 6.42
C GLN A 242 12.97 -11.37 6.57
N GLU A 243 13.68 -11.11 5.48
CA GLU A 243 14.87 -10.25 5.47
C GLU A 243 14.53 -8.83 5.93
N GLY A 244 13.45 -8.28 5.37
CA GLY A 244 12.89 -7.01 5.76
C GLY A 244 12.53 -6.93 7.24
N PHE A 245 11.90 -7.97 7.77
CA PHE A 245 11.57 -8.09 9.19
C PHE A 245 12.83 -8.16 10.08
N LEU A 246 13.83 -8.94 9.69
CA LEU A 246 15.10 -9.02 10.42
C LEU A 246 15.83 -7.67 10.47
N HIS A 247 15.86 -6.93 9.36
CA HIS A 247 16.39 -5.56 9.33
C HIS A 247 15.60 -4.60 10.21
N TRP A 248 14.28 -4.69 10.18
CA TRP A 248 13.43 -3.88 11.05
C TRP A 248 13.66 -4.15 12.53
N GLN A 249 13.83 -5.43 12.90
CA GLN A 249 14.14 -5.84 14.26
C GLN A 249 15.51 -5.30 14.71
N LYS A 250 16.53 -5.33 13.84
CA LYS A 250 17.85 -4.72 14.12
C LYS A 250 17.73 -3.23 14.42
N ILE A 251 16.96 -2.48 13.62
CA ILE A 251 16.74 -1.03 13.82
C ILE A 251 15.99 -0.75 15.13
N ARG A 252 14.97 -1.56 15.45
CA ARG A 252 14.20 -1.42 16.69
C ARG A 252 15.05 -1.74 17.93
N ASN A 253 15.92 -2.73 17.85
CA ASN A 253 16.82 -3.10 18.94
C ASN A 253 17.87 -2.01 19.14
N ALA A 254 18.51 -1.52 18.07
CA ALA A 254 19.50 -0.43 18.15
C ALA A 254 18.90 0.85 18.73
N SER A 255 17.67 1.22 18.33
CA SER A 255 16.99 2.39 18.89
C SER A 255 16.62 2.21 20.38
N SER A 256 16.24 1.00 20.80
CA SER A 256 16.01 0.67 22.21
C SER A 256 17.29 0.72 23.04
N GLU A 257 18.41 0.21 22.50
CA GLU A 257 19.72 0.24 23.16
C GLU A 257 20.25 1.66 23.33
N VAL A 258 20.12 2.52 22.31
CA VAL A 258 20.48 3.94 22.40
C VAL A 258 19.62 4.66 23.44
N ALA A 259 18.31 4.35 23.52
CA ALA A 259 17.44 4.90 24.54
C ALA A 259 17.83 4.43 25.96
N ARG A 260 18.16 3.15 26.13
CA ARG A 260 18.65 2.60 27.41
C ARG A 260 20.00 3.19 27.81
N ALA A 261 20.92 3.40 26.87
CA ALA A 261 22.23 4.01 27.12
C ALA A 261 22.11 5.49 27.57
N ARG A 262 21.14 6.23 27.02
CA ARG A 262 20.82 7.60 27.47
C ARG A 262 20.20 7.64 28.86
N ILE A 263 19.40 6.66 29.24
CA ILE A 263 18.82 6.56 30.59
C ILE A 263 19.88 6.07 31.60
N GLY A 264 20.79 5.19 31.16
CA GLY A 264 21.88 4.64 31.98
C GLY A 264 22.97 5.64 32.35
N THR A 265 23.23 6.64 31.51
CA THR A 265 24.21 7.71 31.80
C THR A 265 23.72 8.72 32.86
N GLY A 266 22.44 8.69 33.24
CA GLY A 266 21.89 9.46 34.37
C GLY A 266 22.05 8.78 35.73
N ARG A 267 22.42 7.49 35.79
CA ARG A 267 22.58 6.76 37.05
C ARG A 267 24.05 6.77 37.46
N ARG A 268 24.46 7.89 38.07
CA ARG A 268 25.76 8.06 38.75
C ARG A 268 26.06 6.82 39.58
N GLN A 269 27.22 6.22 39.33
CA GLN A 269 27.81 5.14 40.11
C GLN A 269 27.94 5.60 41.57
N SER A 270 27.14 5.02 42.47
CA SER A 270 27.45 5.08 43.90
C SER A 270 28.58 4.10 44.18
N THR A 271 29.82 4.60 44.12
CA THR A 271 30.96 3.93 44.77
C THR A 271 30.78 4.05 46.28
N SER A 272 30.20 3.05 46.93
CA SER A 272 30.31 2.89 48.38
C SER A 272 31.54 2.04 48.68
N VAL A 273 32.62 2.72 49.07
CA VAL A 273 33.74 2.15 49.81
C VAL A 273 33.20 1.55 51.10
N ALA A 274 33.39 0.25 51.32
CA ALA A 274 33.09 -0.40 52.59
C ALA A 274 34.18 0.01 53.61
N GLY A 275 33.83 0.93 54.50
CA GLY A 275 34.58 1.27 55.70
C GLY A 275 33.70 1.06 56.93
N LEU A 276 34.22 0.32 57.91
CA LEU A 276 33.60 -0.04 59.19
C LEU A 276 33.09 1.18 59.98
N GLY A 277 31.93 1.05 60.65
CA GLY A 277 31.54 1.96 61.72
C GLY A 277 30.05 1.98 62.07
N MET A 278 29.71 1.47 63.25
CA MET A 278 28.38 1.28 63.84
C MET A 278 27.49 2.54 63.94
N SER A 279 26.17 2.38 63.76
CA SER A 279 25.07 2.69 64.73
C SER A 279 23.73 3.04 64.06
N ALA A 280 22.64 2.42 64.53
CA ALA A 280 21.22 2.59 64.13
C ALA A 280 20.54 3.78 64.89
N PRO A 281 19.21 4.11 64.78
CA PRO A 281 18.11 3.50 63.99
C PRO A 281 17.18 4.50 63.22
N SER A 282 16.25 3.93 62.45
CA SER A 282 15.09 4.50 61.69
C SER A 282 14.03 5.20 62.59
N PRO A 283 12.86 5.74 62.11
CA PRO A 283 12.27 5.82 60.75
C PRO A 283 11.60 7.19 60.41
N VAL A 284 10.97 7.36 59.23
CA VAL A 284 9.61 7.96 59.01
C VAL A 284 9.23 7.91 57.51
N GLN A 285 7.94 7.61 57.29
CA GLN A 285 7.16 7.38 56.07
C GLN A 285 7.14 8.49 54.99
N PRO A 286 6.58 8.20 53.78
CA PRO A 286 6.61 9.07 52.61
C PRO A 286 5.47 10.08 52.60
N SER A 287 5.74 11.31 52.14
CA SER A 287 4.70 12.28 51.80
C SER A 287 4.73 12.60 50.30
N ILE A 288 3.68 12.13 49.63
CA ILE A 288 3.20 12.69 48.38
C ILE A 288 2.77 14.13 48.69
N LEU A 289 3.30 15.11 47.97
CA LEU A 289 2.64 16.41 47.83
C LEU A 289 3.01 17.01 46.47
N TRP A 290 2.13 16.77 45.50
CA TRP A 290 1.98 17.63 44.34
C TRP A 290 1.52 19.01 44.84
N GLY A 291 2.39 20.01 44.72
CA GLY A 291 2.12 21.38 45.10
C GLY A 291 2.42 22.30 43.94
N ALA A 292 1.35 22.72 43.25
CA ALA A 292 1.35 23.89 42.40
C ALA A 292 1.28 25.16 43.27
N SER A 293 2.10 26.16 42.93
CA SER A 293 1.87 27.59 43.14
C SER A 293 2.81 28.30 42.17
N SER A 294 2.38 29.05 41.15
CA SER A 294 1.50 30.21 41.12
C SER A 294 1.96 31.36 42.02
N TRP A 295 2.23 32.49 41.37
CA TRP A 295 2.18 33.90 41.77
C TRP A 295 3.43 34.64 41.28
N ALA A 296 3.41 35.88 40.80
CA ALA A 296 2.42 36.78 40.21
C ALA A 296 3.17 38.11 39.96
N LYS A 297 2.62 38.97 39.08
CA LYS A 297 2.71 40.45 39.09
C LYS A 297 4.03 41.10 38.63
N GLN A 298 4.08 42.27 37.97
CA GLN A 298 3.10 43.22 37.40
C GLN A 298 3.90 44.42 36.82
N ARG A 299 3.22 45.22 35.97
CA ARG A 299 3.48 46.62 35.54
C ARG A 299 4.38 46.76 34.30
N GLU A 300 4.06 47.59 33.32
CA GLU A 300 3.16 48.77 33.25
C GLU A 300 2.53 48.88 31.86
#